data_AF-A0A2L0F222-F1
#
_entry.id   AF-A0A2L0F222-F1
#
_cell.length_a   1.000
_cell.length_b   1.000
_cell.length_c   1.000
_cell.angle_alpha   90.00
_cell.angle_beta   90.00
_cell.angle_gamma   90.00
#
_symmetry.space_group_name_H-M   'P 1'
#
loop_
_entity.id
_entity.type
_entity.pdbx_description
1 polymer ?
#
loop_
_entity_poly.entity_id
_entity_poly.type
_entity_poly.pdbx_seq_one_letter_code
_entity_poly.pdbx_strand_id
1 'polypeptide(L)'
;MHTSPDREVALSTEIEIDSEGPSRQVLAEVPGRALRFLTAAGKNRQIRALLRERGYTDEEHREGWDLLHRASGFGTGEPDEVEDAEVGRAIAELDAWDEPHFRLIRAALQRRHPAQERFVFDNLTAQVGPAAVVSVKTLLDRLDALDKSPARKATRKDDHAALETLAKRGITKEERSRLRQLVDVASGAGTADEEDDEEAIGDAAAVRAVVDSEEHVEALRALHAWYREWAETARAVVKRRDFLVRLGLAHRKAKAKAKPTAAAPPDVVKPTAAAPLDVTKPTAAAPPDLF
;
A
#
# COMPACT_ATOMS: atom_id res chain seq x y z
N MET A 1 21.78 -11.00 79.28
CA MET A 1 20.46 -11.41 78.78
C MET A 1 20.27 -10.76 77.41
N HIS A 2 20.10 -11.59 76.37
CA HIS A 2 19.35 -11.33 75.12
C HIS A 2 19.88 -10.24 74.15
N THR A 3 20.63 -10.59 73.09
CA THR A 3 20.23 -11.02 71.72
C THR A 3 19.89 -9.87 70.75
N SER A 4 20.71 -9.69 69.69
CA SER A 4 20.40 -9.03 68.40
C SER A 4 19.17 -9.67 67.72
N PRO A 5 18.40 -8.98 66.84
CA PRO A 5 18.79 -8.63 65.45
C PRO A 5 18.32 -7.22 65.00
N ASP A 6 18.95 -6.54 64.03
CA ASP A 6 18.80 -6.69 62.57
C ASP A 6 17.35 -6.52 62.05
N ARG A 7 17.19 -5.77 60.93
CA ARG A 7 15.97 -5.25 60.26
C ARG A 7 15.41 -3.92 60.81
N GLU A 8 15.00 -2.95 60.01
CA GLU A 8 14.59 -2.99 58.61
C GLU A 8 14.78 -1.61 57.99
N VAL A 9 15.50 -1.58 56.87
CA VAL A 9 15.42 -0.50 55.90
C VAL A 9 13.99 -0.51 55.38
N ALA A 10 13.14 0.38 55.87
CA ALA A 10 11.87 0.68 55.23
C ALA A 10 12.14 1.57 54.00
N LEU A 11 12.79 0.96 53.01
CA LEU A 11 12.52 1.23 51.61
C LEU A 11 11.13 0.68 51.33
N SER A 12 10.30 1.52 50.71
CA SER A 12 8.97 1.25 50.16
C SER A 12 7.90 2.07 50.87
N THR A 13 7.51 3.19 50.27
CA THR A 13 6.10 3.43 49.98
C THR A 13 6.02 4.28 48.71
N GLU A 14 5.75 3.58 47.62
CA GLU A 14 4.90 4.00 46.50
C GLU A 14 5.27 5.31 45.79
N ILE A 15 6.10 5.16 44.75
CA ILE A 15 5.85 5.91 43.53
C ILE A 15 4.61 5.26 42.90
N GLU A 16 3.44 5.78 43.25
CA GLU A 16 2.23 5.62 42.44
C GLU A 16 2.56 6.15 41.04
N ILE A 17 2.88 5.23 40.13
CA ILE A 17 2.81 5.52 38.70
C ILE A 17 1.33 5.35 38.35
N ASP A 18 0.56 6.42 38.52
CA ASP A 18 -0.72 6.56 37.85
C ASP A 18 -0.49 6.55 36.33
N SER A 19 -0.50 5.34 35.76
CA SER A 19 -0.45 5.12 34.33
C SER A 19 -1.84 5.39 33.74
N GLU A 20 -2.25 6.66 33.65
CA GLU A 20 -3.55 7.04 33.06
C GLU A 20 -3.55 6.94 31.52
N GLY A 21 -2.47 6.42 30.90
CA GLY A 21 -2.31 6.31 29.46
C GLY A 21 -1.89 4.91 28.97
N PRO A 22 -2.07 4.63 27.66
CA PRO A 22 -1.63 3.37 27.04
C PRO A 22 -0.12 3.15 27.25
N SER A 23 0.27 1.88 27.47
CA SER A 23 1.68 1.53 27.70
C SER A 23 2.55 1.88 26.50
N ARG A 24 3.85 2.15 26.72
CA ARG A 24 4.82 2.43 25.64
C ARG A 24 4.82 1.35 24.56
N GLN A 25 4.66 0.09 24.95
CA GLN A 25 4.54 -1.03 24.01
C GLN A 25 3.30 -0.91 23.12
N VAL A 26 2.15 -0.50 23.69
CA VAL A 26 0.93 -0.26 22.91
C VAL A 26 1.16 0.87 21.92
N LEU A 27 1.77 1.98 22.36
CA LEU A 27 2.09 3.14 21.53
C LEU A 27 3.01 2.77 20.34
N ALA A 28 4.05 1.96 20.58
CA ALA A 28 4.97 1.51 19.53
C ALA A 28 4.29 0.70 18.41
N GLU A 29 3.18 0.01 18.69
CA GLU A 29 2.44 -0.76 17.69
C GLU A 29 1.43 0.09 16.89
N VAL A 30 1.12 1.31 17.34
CA VAL A 30 0.08 2.17 16.76
C VAL A 30 0.38 2.57 15.32
N PRO A 31 1.59 3.03 14.94
CA PRO A 31 1.85 3.45 13.57
C PRO A 31 1.50 2.38 12.54
N GLY A 32 1.91 1.13 12.80
CA GLY A 32 1.59 -0.01 11.92
C GLY A 32 0.10 -0.37 11.89
N ARG A 33 -0.69 -0.06 12.92
CA ARG A 33 -2.14 -0.29 12.95
C ARG A 33 -2.89 0.85 12.25
N ALA A 34 -2.51 2.10 12.50
CA ALA A 34 -3.08 3.28 11.88
C ALA A 34 -2.82 3.30 10.36
N LEU A 35 -1.60 3.00 9.92
CA LEU A 35 -1.24 2.89 8.50
C LEU A 35 -2.12 1.89 7.75
N ARG A 36 -2.37 0.72 8.35
CA ARG A 36 -3.26 -0.31 7.76
C ARG A 36 -4.70 0.19 7.64
N PHE A 37 -5.20 0.87 8.67
CA PHE A 37 -6.54 1.43 8.69
C PHE A 37 -6.70 2.51 7.59
N LEU A 38 -5.82 3.50 7.57
CA LEU A 38 -5.81 4.60 6.60
C LEU A 38 -5.74 4.09 5.17
N THR A 39 -4.80 3.18 4.90
CA THR A 39 -4.63 2.60 3.55
C THR A 39 -5.89 1.87 3.09
N ALA A 40 -6.55 1.11 3.98
CA ALA A 40 -7.76 0.37 3.63
C ALA A 40 -8.98 1.28 3.45
N ALA A 41 -9.11 2.32 4.27
CA ALA A 41 -10.16 3.33 4.16
C ALA A 41 -10.03 4.18 2.89
N GLY A 42 -8.80 4.47 2.44
CA GLY A 42 -8.55 5.18 1.18
C GLY A 42 -8.82 4.33 -0.07
N LYS A 43 -8.43 3.04 -0.05
CA LYS A 43 -8.55 2.14 -1.22
C LYS A 43 -9.96 1.57 -1.44
N ASN A 44 -10.83 1.60 -0.43
CA ASN A 44 -12.15 0.97 -0.51
C ASN A 44 -13.28 1.98 -0.28
N ARG A 45 -13.89 2.41 -1.40
CA ARG A 45 -15.00 3.39 -1.40
C ARG A 45 -16.20 2.96 -0.54
N GLN A 46 -16.48 1.66 -0.43
CA GLN A 46 -17.59 1.17 0.41
C GLN A 46 -17.27 1.29 1.90
N ILE A 47 -16.03 1.02 2.31
CA ILE A 47 -15.58 1.25 3.69
C ILE A 47 -15.62 2.74 4.01
N ARG A 48 -15.11 3.58 3.10
CA ARG A 48 -15.12 5.04 3.26
C ARG A 48 -16.53 5.61 3.38
N ALA A 49 -17.49 5.11 2.59
CA ALA A 49 -18.88 5.52 2.68
C ALA A 49 -19.53 5.18 4.05
N LEU A 50 -19.31 3.97 4.55
CA LEU A 50 -19.83 3.55 5.86
C LEU A 50 -19.27 4.37 7.03
N LEU A 51 -17.99 4.78 6.93
CA LEU A 51 -17.37 5.64 7.94
C LEU A 51 -17.86 7.09 7.85
N ARG A 52 -18.11 7.60 6.63
CA ARG A 52 -18.67 8.95 6.41
C ARG A 52 -20.03 9.16 7.07
N GLU A 53 -20.86 8.11 7.15
CA GLU A 53 -22.14 8.17 7.89
C GLU A 53 -21.95 8.54 9.37
N ARG A 54 -20.74 8.40 9.90
CA ARG A 54 -20.36 8.76 11.28
C ARG A 54 -19.36 9.90 11.37
N GLY A 55 -19.23 10.69 10.31
CA GLY A 55 -18.38 11.88 10.31
C GLY A 55 -16.94 11.65 9.86
N TYR A 56 -16.58 10.50 9.31
CA TYR A 56 -15.24 10.30 8.74
C TYR A 56 -15.08 11.07 7.42
N THR A 57 -14.75 12.35 7.52
CA THR A 57 -14.62 13.24 6.37
C THR A 57 -13.27 13.05 5.67
N ASP A 58 -13.02 13.84 4.63
CA ASP A 58 -11.72 13.85 3.97
C ASP A 58 -10.68 14.61 4.81
N GLU A 59 -11.11 15.53 5.68
CA GLU A 59 -10.30 16.17 6.72
C GLU A 59 -9.82 15.17 7.77
N GLU A 60 -10.73 14.38 8.34
CA GLU A 60 -10.38 13.32 9.32
C GLU A 60 -9.37 12.31 8.78
N HIS A 61 -9.50 12.02 7.49
CA HIS A 61 -8.56 11.12 6.81
C HIS A 61 -7.18 11.74 6.66
N ARG A 62 -7.11 13.04 6.37
CA ARG A 62 -5.87 13.80 6.27
C ARG A 62 -5.20 13.91 7.63
N GLU A 63 -5.96 14.27 8.66
CA GLU A 63 -5.48 14.35 10.04
C GLU A 63 -4.84 13.04 10.50
N GLY A 64 -5.45 11.89 10.18
CA GLY A 64 -4.87 10.60 10.50
C GLY A 64 -3.52 10.32 9.81
N TRP A 65 -3.33 10.80 8.57
CA TRP A 65 -2.04 10.73 7.89
C TRP A 65 -1.01 11.69 8.51
N ASP A 66 -1.42 12.91 8.85
CA ASP A 66 -0.54 13.90 9.47
C ASP A 66 -0.03 13.42 10.84
N LEU A 67 -0.92 12.86 11.67
CA LEU A 67 -0.58 12.24 12.94
C LEU A 67 0.37 11.06 12.78
N LEU A 68 0.19 10.27 11.71
CA LEU A 68 1.06 9.13 11.42
C LEU A 68 2.48 9.58 11.04
N HIS A 69 2.61 10.64 10.25
CA HIS A 69 3.91 11.18 9.86
C HIS A 69 4.68 11.72 11.07
N ARG A 70 4.03 12.57 11.89
CA ARG A 70 4.61 13.07 13.15
C ARG A 70 5.05 11.94 14.07
N ALA A 71 4.20 10.93 14.25
CA ALA A 71 4.50 9.79 15.12
C ALA A 71 5.54 8.80 14.55
N SER A 72 5.87 8.88 13.27
CA SER A 72 6.88 8.00 12.64
C SER A 72 8.28 8.62 12.62
N GLY A 73 8.45 9.82 13.18
CA GLY A 73 9.69 10.60 13.05
C GLY A 73 9.89 11.18 11.65
N PHE A 74 8.85 11.14 10.80
CA PHE A 74 8.81 11.77 9.50
C PHE A 74 8.27 13.19 9.71
N GLY A 75 9.14 14.10 10.15
CA GLY A 75 8.79 15.50 10.45
C GLY A 75 9.12 15.95 11.88
N THR A 76 10.36 15.81 12.32
CA THR A 76 10.88 16.53 13.52
C THR A 76 11.39 17.94 13.17
N GLY A 77 10.86 18.54 12.11
CA GLY A 77 10.88 20.00 11.94
C GLY A 77 9.54 20.53 12.42
N GLU A 78 9.51 21.74 12.98
CA GLU A 78 8.28 22.54 12.92
C GLU A 78 7.73 22.44 11.48
N PRO A 79 6.40 22.33 11.27
CA PRO A 79 5.84 22.40 9.93
C PRO A 79 6.31 23.71 9.33
N ASP A 80 7.31 23.62 8.46
CA ASP A 80 7.75 24.76 7.70
C ASP A 80 6.58 25.02 6.74
N GLU A 81 5.81 26.07 7.00
CA GLU A 81 4.66 26.44 6.16
C GLU A 81 5.07 26.55 4.68
N VAL A 82 6.36 26.82 4.43
CA VAL A 82 6.97 26.79 3.09
C VAL A 82 7.09 25.36 2.56
N GLU A 83 7.59 24.41 3.35
CA GLU A 83 7.72 22.99 2.97
C GLU A 83 6.35 22.36 2.72
N ASP A 84 5.36 22.60 3.58
CA ASP A 84 3.98 22.12 3.38
C ASP A 84 3.35 22.70 2.11
N ALA A 85 3.62 23.99 1.83
CA ALA A 85 3.19 24.62 0.58
C ALA A 85 3.94 24.08 -0.65
N GLU A 86 5.19 23.64 -0.51
CA GLU A 86 5.97 22.99 -1.56
C GLU A 86 5.48 21.58 -1.86
N VAL A 87 5.22 20.78 -0.82
CA VAL A 87 4.59 19.46 -0.94
C VAL A 87 3.23 19.58 -1.61
N GLY A 88 2.39 20.53 -1.16
CA GLY A 88 1.09 20.79 -1.74
C GLY A 88 1.15 21.20 -3.22
N ARG A 89 2.11 22.07 -3.58
CA ARG A 89 2.36 22.47 -4.98
C ARG A 89 2.83 21.29 -5.83
N ALA A 90 3.77 20.49 -5.33
CA ALA A 90 4.27 19.32 -6.04
C ALA A 90 3.17 18.28 -6.30
N ILE A 91 2.30 18.02 -5.32
CA ILE A 91 1.13 17.15 -5.49
C ILE A 91 0.20 17.69 -6.58
N ALA A 92 -0.15 18.98 -6.52
CA ALA A 92 -1.05 19.61 -7.50
C ALA A 92 -0.46 19.59 -8.92
N GLU A 93 0.86 19.78 -9.04
CA GLU A 93 1.54 19.73 -10.33
C GLU A 93 1.56 18.32 -10.92
N LEU A 94 1.87 17.30 -10.10
CA LEU A 94 1.84 15.90 -10.53
C LEU A 94 0.43 15.44 -10.92
N ASP A 95 -0.59 15.89 -10.17
CA ASP A 95 -2.01 15.66 -10.46
C ASP A 95 -2.43 16.28 -11.80
N ALA A 96 -2.07 17.53 -12.05
CA ALA A 96 -2.36 18.19 -13.32
C ALA A 96 -1.59 17.57 -14.50
N TRP A 97 -0.41 17.01 -14.23
CA TRP A 97 0.44 16.39 -15.25
C TRP A 97 -0.06 15.00 -15.67
N ASP A 98 -0.54 14.17 -14.75
CA ASP A 98 -0.69 12.74 -14.99
C ASP A 98 -1.69 12.41 -16.11
N GLU A 99 -2.88 12.99 -16.10
CA GLU A 99 -3.96 12.61 -17.01
C GLU A 99 -3.66 12.93 -18.49
N PRO A 100 -3.27 14.16 -18.88
CA PRO A 100 -2.91 14.44 -20.27
C PRO A 100 -1.69 13.64 -20.73
N HIS A 101 -0.68 13.45 -19.88
CA HIS A 101 0.55 12.76 -20.27
C HIS A 101 0.39 11.24 -20.33
N PHE A 102 -0.43 10.63 -19.47
CA PHE A 102 -0.75 9.21 -19.56
C PHE A 102 -1.46 8.91 -20.88
N ARG A 103 -2.41 9.76 -21.30
CA ARG A 103 -3.07 9.63 -22.60
C ARG A 103 -2.07 9.77 -23.76
N LEU A 104 -1.17 10.76 -23.68
CA LEU A 104 -0.12 10.98 -24.69
C LEU A 104 0.83 9.78 -24.81
N ILE A 105 1.39 9.31 -23.69
CA ILE A 105 2.34 8.20 -23.65
C ILE A 105 1.66 6.92 -24.17
N ARG A 106 0.43 6.63 -23.73
CA ARG A 106 -0.33 5.48 -24.23
C ARG A 106 -0.53 5.58 -25.74
N ALA A 107 -0.99 6.73 -26.25
CA ALA A 107 -1.18 6.93 -27.68
C ALA A 107 0.14 6.78 -28.48
N ALA A 108 1.26 7.27 -27.94
CA ALA A 108 2.57 7.18 -28.58
C ALA A 108 3.08 5.73 -28.68
N LEU A 109 2.83 4.90 -27.65
CA LEU A 109 3.29 3.52 -27.61
C LEU A 109 2.33 2.54 -28.28
N GLN A 110 1.01 2.73 -28.18
CA GLN A 110 0.00 1.75 -28.58
C GLN A 110 0.14 1.26 -30.02
N ARG A 111 0.49 2.13 -30.96
CA ARG A 111 0.63 1.76 -32.38
C ARG A 111 1.99 1.16 -32.74
N ARG A 112 3.08 1.63 -32.12
CA ARG A 112 4.46 1.33 -32.56
C ARG A 112 5.19 0.36 -31.63
N HIS A 113 4.81 0.35 -30.35
CA HIS A 113 5.46 -0.37 -29.25
C HIS A 113 4.41 -0.99 -28.30
N PRO A 114 3.48 -1.83 -28.80
CA PRO A 114 2.35 -2.33 -28.00
C PRO A 114 2.77 -3.22 -26.83
N ALA A 115 3.93 -3.90 -26.90
CA ALA A 115 4.45 -4.67 -25.78
C ALA A 115 4.96 -3.76 -24.64
N GLN A 116 5.61 -2.66 -24.98
CA GLN A 116 6.08 -1.65 -24.03
C GLN A 116 4.91 -0.86 -23.45
N GLU A 117 3.88 -0.53 -24.24
CA GLU A 117 2.65 0.08 -23.74
C GLU A 117 2.04 -0.77 -22.62
N ARG A 118 1.82 -2.07 -22.88
CA ARG A 118 1.27 -3.00 -21.89
C ARG A 118 2.14 -3.10 -20.64
N PHE A 119 3.46 -3.15 -20.80
CA PHE A 119 4.37 -3.19 -19.66
C PHE A 119 4.31 -1.92 -18.81
N VAL A 120 4.38 -0.76 -19.47
CA VAL A 120 4.36 0.55 -18.79
C VAL A 120 3.02 0.80 -18.11
N PHE A 121 1.90 0.41 -18.74
CA PHE A 121 0.56 0.68 -18.25
C PHE A 121 -0.15 -0.49 -17.57
N ASP A 122 0.54 -1.59 -17.27
CA ASP A 122 -0.08 -2.73 -16.59
C ASP A 122 -0.71 -2.29 -15.26
N ASN A 123 -2.04 -2.40 -15.15
CA ASN A 123 -2.83 -1.93 -14.01
C ASN A 123 -2.53 -0.48 -13.57
N LEU A 124 -2.17 0.40 -14.52
CA LEU A 124 -1.83 1.79 -14.25
C LEU A 124 -2.76 2.73 -15.01
N THR A 125 -3.36 3.66 -14.25
CA THR A 125 -4.26 4.71 -14.72
C THR A 125 -3.94 6.00 -13.97
N ALA A 126 -4.21 7.15 -14.60
CA ALA A 126 -4.16 8.46 -13.92
C ALA A 126 -5.05 8.42 -12.66
N GLN A 127 -4.64 9.14 -11.63
CA GLN A 127 -5.34 9.25 -10.35
C GLN A 127 -5.57 10.74 -10.03
N VAL A 128 -6.21 11.03 -8.89
CA VAL A 128 -6.46 12.41 -8.49
C VAL A 128 -5.84 12.69 -7.11
N GLY A 129 -5.28 13.88 -6.96
CA GLY A 129 -4.68 14.37 -5.71
C GLY A 129 -3.45 13.57 -5.29
N PRO A 130 -3.24 13.28 -3.99
CA PRO A 130 -2.05 12.56 -3.52
C PRO A 130 -1.83 11.18 -4.16
N ALA A 131 -2.89 10.54 -4.68
CA ALA A 131 -2.76 9.27 -5.39
C ALA A 131 -2.06 9.40 -6.76
N ALA A 132 -2.03 10.61 -7.36
CA ALA A 132 -1.31 10.89 -8.60
C ALA A 132 0.22 10.78 -8.42
N VAL A 133 0.74 11.09 -7.22
CA VAL A 133 2.17 10.91 -6.91
C VAL A 133 2.58 9.45 -7.10
N VAL A 134 1.75 8.51 -6.63
CA VAL A 134 2.01 7.07 -6.73
C VAL A 134 1.89 6.58 -8.18
N SER A 135 0.91 7.07 -8.95
CA SER A 135 0.75 6.69 -10.36
C SER A 135 1.93 7.18 -11.20
N VAL A 136 2.35 8.43 -11.02
CA VAL A 136 3.49 9.03 -11.74
C VAL A 136 4.80 8.34 -11.33
N LYS A 137 5.04 8.10 -10.03
CA LYS A 137 6.20 7.32 -9.58
C LYS A 137 6.27 5.95 -10.24
N THR A 138 5.14 5.24 -10.28
CA THR A 138 5.05 3.90 -10.91
C THR A 138 5.35 3.96 -12.41
N LEU A 139 4.85 4.99 -13.10
CA LEU A 139 5.16 5.24 -14.51
C LEU A 139 6.68 5.41 -14.70
N LEU A 140 7.30 6.28 -13.92
CA LEU A 140 8.74 6.57 -13.99
C LEU A 140 9.59 5.33 -13.72
N ASP A 141 9.26 4.56 -12.67
CA ASP A 141 9.93 3.29 -12.34
C ASP A 141 9.90 2.31 -13.53
N ARG A 142 8.79 2.25 -14.26
CA ARG A 142 8.64 1.38 -15.44
C ARG A 142 9.37 1.92 -16.67
N LEU A 143 9.39 3.24 -16.88
CA LEU A 143 10.19 3.85 -17.94
C LEU A 143 11.69 3.68 -17.70
N ASP A 144 12.13 3.70 -16.44
CA ASP A 144 13.51 3.36 -16.07
C ASP A 144 13.80 1.87 -16.27
N ALA A 145 12.83 1.00 -15.98
CA ALA A 145 12.97 -0.42 -16.24
C ALA A 145 13.16 -0.71 -17.74
N LEU A 146 12.50 0.04 -18.64
CA LEU A 146 12.78 -0.04 -20.08
C LEU A 146 14.24 0.33 -20.40
N ASP A 147 14.79 1.36 -19.75
CA ASP A 147 16.14 1.88 -20.05
C ASP A 147 17.25 0.98 -19.50
N LYS A 148 17.13 0.51 -18.24
CA LYS A 148 18.24 -0.14 -17.50
C LYS A 148 17.96 -1.52 -16.91
N SER A 149 16.71 -2.00 -16.82
CA SER A 149 16.43 -3.28 -16.13
C SER A 149 17.13 -4.49 -16.77
N PRO A 150 17.94 -5.27 -16.01
CA PRO A 150 18.56 -6.50 -16.49
C PRO A 150 17.53 -7.55 -16.96
N ALA A 151 16.35 -7.60 -16.32
CA ALA A 151 15.28 -8.54 -16.66
C ALA A 151 14.73 -8.32 -18.08
N ARG A 152 14.97 -7.15 -18.67
CA ARG A 152 14.51 -6.76 -20.01
C ARG A 152 15.60 -6.82 -21.08
N LYS A 153 16.71 -7.52 -20.81
CA LYS A 153 17.83 -7.64 -21.77
C LYS A 153 17.38 -8.19 -23.13
N ALA A 154 16.41 -9.10 -23.16
CA ALA A 154 15.87 -9.68 -24.39
C ALA A 154 15.10 -8.66 -25.26
N THR A 155 14.45 -7.67 -24.65
CA THR A 155 13.64 -6.64 -25.33
C THR A 155 14.34 -5.29 -25.43
N ARG A 156 15.61 -5.20 -25.01
CA ARG A 156 16.36 -3.95 -24.83
C ARG A 156 16.30 -3.02 -26.03
N LYS A 157 16.46 -3.56 -27.24
CA LYS A 157 16.42 -2.77 -28.49
C LYS A 157 15.06 -2.11 -28.71
N ASP A 158 13.98 -2.86 -28.51
CA ASP A 158 12.60 -2.35 -28.68
C ASP A 158 12.24 -1.38 -27.55
N ASP A 159 12.74 -1.65 -26.33
CA ASP A 159 12.56 -0.77 -25.17
C ASP A 159 13.22 0.60 -25.40
N HIS A 160 14.45 0.66 -25.93
CA HIS A 160 15.07 1.93 -26.30
C HIS A 160 14.34 2.62 -27.47
N ALA A 161 13.84 1.88 -28.46
CA ALA A 161 13.05 2.47 -29.55
C ALA A 161 11.73 3.09 -29.05
N ALA A 162 11.12 2.49 -28.01
CA ALA A 162 9.98 3.06 -27.32
C ALA A 162 10.35 4.36 -26.59
N LEU A 163 11.46 4.37 -25.83
CA LEU A 163 11.96 5.56 -25.15
C LEU A 163 12.32 6.70 -26.14
N GLU A 164 12.92 6.40 -27.29
CA GLU A 164 13.16 7.40 -28.34
C GLU A 164 11.86 7.98 -28.90
N THR A 165 10.81 7.16 -29.01
CA THR A 165 9.50 7.62 -29.46
C THR A 165 8.88 8.57 -28.44
N LEU A 166 9.03 8.27 -27.14
CA LEU A 166 8.56 9.11 -26.04
C LEU A 166 9.35 10.43 -25.92
N ALA A 167 10.67 10.40 -26.12
CA ALA A 167 11.50 11.59 -26.16
C ALA A 167 11.06 12.56 -27.27
N LYS A 168 10.73 12.05 -28.46
CA LYS A 168 10.15 12.85 -29.58
C LYS A 168 8.75 13.41 -29.27
N ARG A 169 8.16 13.10 -28.12
CA ARG A 169 6.85 13.59 -27.64
C ARG A 169 6.98 14.44 -26.38
N GLY A 170 8.21 14.82 -26.01
CA GLY A 170 8.47 15.66 -24.83
C GLY A 170 8.73 14.88 -23.54
N ILE A 171 8.61 13.55 -23.55
CA ILE A 171 8.92 12.71 -22.38
C ILE A 171 10.41 12.34 -22.44
N THR A 172 11.27 13.32 -22.20
CA THR A 172 12.73 13.16 -22.29
C THR A 172 13.32 12.59 -20.99
N LYS A 173 14.64 12.42 -20.91
CA LYS A 173 15.30 12.05 -19.66
C LYS A 173 15.20 13.17 -18.64
N GLU A 174 15.32 14.41 -19.10
CA GLU A 174 15.24 15.63 -18.30
C GLU A 174 13.84 15.80 -17.71
N GLU A 175 12.78 15.62 -18.50
CA GLU A 175 11.41 15.69 -18.00
C GLU A 175 11.13 14.57 -16.98
N ARG A 176 11.60 13.35 -17.22
CA ARG A 176 11.49 12.26 -16.24
C ARG A 176 12.25 12.57 -14.94
N SER A 177 13.40 13.23 -15.02
CA SER A 177 14.19 13.66 -13.87
C SER A 177 13.48 14.75 -13.07
N ARG A 178 12.90 15.75 -13.74
CA ARG A 178 12.08 16.78 -13.09
C ARG A 178 10.89 16.16 -12.35
N LEU A 179 10.20 15.20 -12.97
CA LEU A 179 9.09 14.51 -12.33
C LEU A 179 9.53 13.65 -11.15
N ARG A 180 10.75 13.09 -11.16
CA ARG A 180 11.32 12.42 -9.99
C ARG A 180 11.49 13.39 -8.83
N GLN A 181 12.08 14.54 -9.06
CA GLN A 181 12.25 15.58 -8.02
C GLN A 181 10.90 15.99 -7.43
N LEU A 182 9.88 16.20 -8.27
CA LEU A 182 8.53 16.49 -7.77
C LEU A 182 7.92 15.34 -6.96
N VAL A 183 8.17 14.09 -7.36
CA VAL A 183 7.73 12.91 -6.59
C VAL A 183 8.46 12.82 -5.25
N ASP A 184 9.75 13.14 -5.22
CA ASP A 184 10.58 13.09 -4.01
C ASP A 184 10.11 14.16 -3.01
N VAL A 185 9.93 15.41 -3.46
CA VAL A 185 9.29 16.50 -2.70
C VAL A 185 7.90 16.09 -2.21
N ALA A 186 7.02 15.62 -3.10
CA ALA A 186 5.65 15.23 -2.74
C ALA A 186 5.57 14.01 -1.81
N SER A 187 6.63 13.19 -1.74
CA SER A 187 6.72 12.04 -0.85
C SER A 187 7.42 12.37 0.47
N GLY A 188 7.90 13.61 0.64
CA GLY A 188 8.75 14.03 1.75
C GLY A 188 10.09 13.27 1.83
N ALA A 189 10.47 12.60 0.74
CA ALA A 189 11.81 12.06 0.58
C ALA A 189 12.67 13.23 0.11
N GLY A 190 13.11 14.07 1.06
CA GLY A 190 13.95 15.23 0.75
C GLY A 190 15.06 14.85 -0.23
N THR A 191 15.29 15.71 -1.22
CA THR A 191 16.53 15.71 -1.99
C THR A 191 17.65 15.95 -0.99
N ALA A 192 18.28 14.86 -0.54
CA ALA A 192 19.61 14.93 -0.01
C ALA A 192 20.48 15.40 -1.17
N ASP A 193 20.62 16.72 -1.30
CA ASP A 193 21.62 17.30 -2.16
C ASP A 193 22.97 16.74 -1.73
N GLU A 194 23.65 16.12 -2.68
CA GLU A 194 25.04 15.73 -2.59
C GLU A 194 25.89 17.02 -2.50
N GLU A 195 26.05 17.56 -1.29
CA GLU A 195 27.18 18.42 -0.97
C GLU A 195 27.92 17.81 0.23
N ASP A 196 29.24 17.73 0.05
CA ASP A 196 30.20 17.04 0.92
C ASP A 196 30.03 17.39 2.41
N ASP A 197 29.59 16.41 3.21
CA ASP A 197 29.91 16.33 4.63
C ASP A 197 30.30 14.88 4.98
N GLU A 198 31.60 14.63 4.93
CA GLU A 198 32.25 13.51 5.64
C GLU A 198 32.00 13.66 7.15
N GLU A 199 30.89 13.14 7.68
CA GLU A 199 30.76 12.54 9.03
C GLU A 199 29.28 12.32 9.38
N ALA A 200 28.69 11.22 8.90
CA ALA A 200 27.42 10.74 9.44
C ALA A 200 27.41 9.21 9.53
N ILE A 201 28.38 8.64 10.26
CA ILE A 201 28.14 7.38 10.94
C ILE A 201 27.25 7.72 12.15
N GLY A 202 25.94 7.83 11.88
CA GLY A 202 24.93 8.19 12.86
C GLY A 202 24.97 7.28 14.08
N ASP A 203 25.27 7.88 15.22
CA ASP A 203 25.25 7.27 16.55
C ASP A 203 23.85 6.70 16.85
N ALA A 204 23.78 5.39 17.09
CA ALA A 204 22.55 4.72 17.47
C ALA A 204 21.93 5.30 18.75
N ALA A 205 22.70 6.02 19.58
CA ALA A 205 22.19 6.76 20.72
C ALA A 205 21.42 8.03 20.33
N ALA A 206 21.82 8.74 19.27
CA ALA A 206 21.10 9.91 18.77
C ALA A 206 19.74 9.53 18.17
N VAL A 207 19.69 8.44 17.39
CA VAL A 207 18.42 7.87 16.87
C VAL A 207 17.50 7.45 18.02
N ARG A 208 18.07 6.88 19.09
CA ARG A 208 17.30 6.47 20.27
C ARG A 208 16.79 7.66 21.09
N ALA A 209 17.56 8.74 21.18
CA ALA A 209 17.15 9.97 21.85
C ALA A 209 15.99 10.69 21.12
N VAL A 210 15.96 10.63 19.79
CA VAL A 210 14.83 11.16 18.99
C VAL A 210 13.58 10.30 19.16
N VAL A 211 13.71 8.98 19.22
CA VAL A 211 12.59 8.05 19.43
C VAL A 211 12.06 8.09 20.87
N ASP A 212 12.90 8.44 21.84
CA ASP A 212 12.49 8.61 23.24
C ASP A 212 12.14 10.07 23.60
N SER A 213 12.08 10.99 22.62
CA SER A 213 11.71 12.38 22.87
C SER A 213 10.26 12.49 23.35
N GLU A 214 9.97 13.44 24.25
CA GLU A 214 8.61 13.64 24.78
C GLU A 214 7.61 13.98 23.65
N GLU A 215 8.05 14.74 22.65
CA GLU A 215 7.29 15.09 21.45
C GLU A 215 6.92 13.85 20.63
N HIS A 216 7.84 12.89 20.46
CA HIS A 216 7.56 11.63 19.78
C HIS A 216 6.50 10.81 20.54
N VAL A 217 6.61 10.77 21.86
CA VAL A 217 5.64 10.07 22.71
C VAL A 217 4.27 10.74 22.66
N GLU A 218 4.19 12.07 22.62
CA GLU A 218 2.95 12.82 22.43
C GLU A 218 2.32 12.58 21.06
N ALA A 219 3.12 12.60 20.00
CA ALA A 219 2.66 12.26 18.65
C ALA A 219 2.08 10.83 18.59
N LEU A 220 2.73 9.86 19.23
CA LEU A 220 2.21 8.50 19.35
C LEU A 220 0.88 8.43 20.13
N ARG A 221 0.73 9.22 21.21
CA ARG A 221 -0.52 9.29 21.98
C ARG A 221 -1.65 9.90 21.14
N ALA A 222 -1.38 10.98 20.41
CA ALA A 222 -2.35 11.62 19.54
C ALA A 222 -2.80 10.67 18.42
N LEU A 223 -1.86 9.99 17.76
CA LEU A 223 -2.17 8.97 16.77
C LEU A 223 -2.97 7.81 17.37
N HIS A 224 -2.64 7.38 18.60
CA HIS A 224 -3.37 6.33 19.28
C HIS A 224 -4.82 6.72 19.57
N ALA A 225 -5.06 7.94 20.06
CA ALA A 225 -6.39 8.45 20.33
C ALA A 225 -7.25 8.47 19.05
N TRP A 226 -6.72 9.07 17.99
CA TRP A 226 -7.35 9.12 16.66
C TRP A 226 -7.64 7.72 16.12
N TYR A 227 -6.65 6.81 16.16
CA TYR A 227 -6.83 5.45 15.69
C TYR A 227 -7.89 4.70 16.48
N ARG A 228 -7.91 4.85 17.81
CA ARG A 228 -8.87 4.17 18.68
C ARG A 228 -10.29 4.59 18.37
N GLU A 229 -10.53 5.89 18.25
CA GLU A 229 -11.83 6.44 17.89
C GLU A 229 -12.35 5.84 16.59
N TRP A 230 -11.54 5.92 15.52
CA TRP A 230 -11.97 5.44 14.21
C TRP A 230 -12.03 3.92 14.10
N ALA A 231 -11.19 3.20 14.84
CA ALA A 231 -11.26 1.75 14.96
C ALA A 231 -12.54 1.28 15.66
N GLU A 232 -12.94 1.93 16.76
CA GLU A 232 -14.18 1.62 17.48
C GLU A 232 -15.42 1.97 16.64
N THR A 233 -15.42 3.14 15.99
CA THR A 233 -16.47 3.54 15.07
C THR A 233 -16.61 2.53 13.92
N ALA A 234 -15.49 2.11 13.33
CA ALA A 234 -15.48 1.08 12.29
C ALA A 234 -16.04 -0.26 12.79
N ARG A 235 -15.67 -0.73 13.99
CA ARG A 235 -16.23 -1.95 14.59
C ARG A 235 -17.74 -1.85 14.79
N ALA A 236 -18.24 -0.67 15.16
CA ALA A 236 -19.66 -0.46 15.36
C ALA A 236 -20.47 -0.51 14.05
N VAL A 237 -19.98 0.10 12.97
CA VAL A 237 -20.75 0.27 11.71
C VAL A 237 -20.45 -0.76 10.64
N VAL A 238 -19.22 -1.26 10.57
CA VAL A 238 -18.80 -2.20 9.51
C VAL A 238 -19.13 -3.63 9.93
N LYS A 239 -20.26 -4.15 9.41
CA LYS A 239 -20.71 -5.53 9.71
C LYS A 239 -19.99 -6.61 8.90
N ARG A 240 -19.40 -6.25 7.76
CA ARG A 240 -18.68 -7.21 6.89
C ARG A 240 -17.33 -7.55 7.48
N ARG A 241 -17.13 -8.81 7.88
CA ARG A 241 -15.85 -9.31 8.40
C ARG A 241 -14.68 -9.05 7.45
N ASP A 242 -14.87 -9.21 6.14
CA ASP A 242 -13.81 -8.95 5.16
C ASP A 242 -13.35 -7.49 5.11
N PHE A 243 -14.19 -6.54 5.52
CA PHE A 243 -13.83 -5.14 5.62
C PHE A 243 -13.07 -4.87 6.91
N LEU A 244 -13.50 -5.46 8.02
CA LEU A 244 -12.77 -5.43 9.29
C LEU A 244 -11.37 -6.05 9.15
N VAL A 245 -11.23 -7.13 8.37
CA VAL A 245 -9.92 -7.75 8.09
C VAL A 245 -9.02 -6.80 7.28
N ARG A 246 -9.58 -6.09 6.28
CA ARG A 246 -8.81 -5.10 5.49
C ARG A 246 -8.37 -3.91 6.34
N LEU A 247 -9.22 -3.44 7.25
CA LEU A 247 -8.91 -2.37 8.21
C LEU A 247 -7.93 -2.80 9.31
N GLY A 248 -7.54 -4.08 9.37
CA GLY A 248 -6.67 -4.60 10.43
C GLY A 248 -7.37 -4.79 11.78
N LEU A 249 -8.70 -4.77 11.81
CA LEU A 249 -9.53 -4.86 13.01
C LEU A 249 -10.01 -6.28 13.33
N ALA A 250 -9.80 -7.23 12.41
CA ALA A 250 -10.13 -8.64 12.59
C ALA A 250 -9.11 -9.55 11.91
N HIS A 251 -8.89 -10.74 12.47
CA HIS A 251 -8.06 -11.75 11.83
C HIS A 251 -8.89 -12.65 10.91
N ARG A 252 -8.32 -13.03 9.76
CA ARG A 252 -8.87 -14.09 8.92
C ARG A 252 -8.64 -15.42 9.65
N LYS A 253 -9.68 -16.25 9.80
CA LYS A 253 -9.48 -17.62 10.29
C LYS A 253 -8.57 -18.35 9.29
N ALA A 254 -7.45 -18.88 9.75
CA ALA A 254 -6.65 -19.79 8.95
C ALA A 254 -7.56 -20.97 8.57
N LYS A 255 -7.68 -21.24 7.26
CA LYS A 255 -8.35 -22.45 6.80
C LYS A 255 -7.49 -23.60 7.32
N ALA A 256 -8.01 -24.40 8.25
CA ALA A 256 -7.34 -25.61 8.71
C ALA A 256 -6.91 -26.38 7.45
N LYS A 257 -5.61 -26.70 7.34
CA LYS A 257 -5.09 -27.55 6.27
C LYS A 257 -5.99 -28.78 6.25
N ALA A 258 -6.75 -28.94 5.18
CA ALA A 258 -7.47 -30.18 4.94
C ALA A 258 -6.42 -31.28 4.98
N LYS A 259 -6.55 -32.19 5.96
CA LYS A 259 -5.80 -33.43 5.98
C LYS A 259 -6.00 -34.08 4.61
N PRO A 260 -4.94 -34.53 3.91
CA PRO A 260 -5.12 -35.25 2.66
C PRO A 260 -5.99 -36.46 2.96
N THR A 261 -7.23 -36.47 2.47
CA THR A 261 -8.04 -37.68 2.47
C THR A 261 -7.32 -38.63 1.53
N ALA A 262 -6.89 -39.77 2.08
CA ALA A 262 -6.30 -40.84 1.31
C ALA A 262 -7.28 -41.23 0.20
N ALA A 263 -6.78 -41.29 -1.03
CA ALA A 263 -7.50 -41.81 -2.18
C ALA A 263 -7.98 -43.23 -1.85
N ALA A 264 -9.28 -43.46 -1.95
CA ALA A 264 -9.83 -44.80 -2.01
C ALA A 264 -9.45 -45.42 -3.37
N PRO A 265 -9.06 -46.71 -3.41
CA PRO A 265 -8.63 -47.38 -4.62
C PRO A 265 -9.79 -47.61 -5.61
N PRO A 266 -9.51 -47.76 -6.92
CA PRO A 266 -10.53 -48.00 -7.93
C PRO A 266 -11.04 -49.45 -7.83
N ASP A 267 -12.36 -49.59 -7.70
CA ASP A 267 -13.02 -50.90 -7.70
C ASP A 267 -13.02 -51.51 -9.10
N VAL A 268 -12.53 -52.74 -9.20
CA VAL A 268 -12.34 -53.49 -10.44
C VAL A 268 -13.64 -54.24 -10.77
N VAL A 269 -14.14 -54.01 -11.97
CA VAL A 269 -15.30 -54.66 -12.60
C VAL A 269 -15.09 -56.16 -12.82
N LYS A 270 -16.11 -57.02 -12.56
CA LYS A 270 -16.56 -58.13 -13.46
C LYS A 270 -17.82 -58.90 -12.97
N PRO A 271 -18.50 -59.78 -13.78
CA PRO A 271 -19.57 -59.51 -14.76
C PRO A 271 -20.83 -60.42 -14.58
N THR A 272 -21.89 -60.24 -15.40
CA THR A 272 -22.65 -61.30 -16.15
C THR A 272 -23.88 -60.67 -16.87
N ALA A 273 -23.95 -60.66 -18.21
CA ALA A 273 -24.81 -61.47 -19.12
C ALA A 273 -26.34 -61.18 -18.99
N ALA A 274 -27.17 -61.03 -20.03
CA ALA A 274 -27.12 -61.42 -21.43
C ALA A 274 -28.06 -60.55 -22.32
N ALA A 275 -27.84 -60.68 -23.63
CA ALA A 275 -28.39 -60.06 -24.85
C ALA A 275 -29.93 -60.30 -25.09
N PRO A 276 -30.58 -59.88 -26.22
CA PRO A 276 -29.97 -59.39 -27.47
C PRO A 276 -30.62 -58.22 -28.21
N LEU A 277 -29.83 -57.79 -29.19
CA LEU A 277 -30.06 -56.86 -30.29
C LEU A 277 -31.13 -57.38 -31.26
N ASP A 278 -31.87 -56.45 -31.86
CA ASP A 278 -32.39 -56.65 -33.21
C ASP A 278 -31.99 -55.46 -34.10
N VAL A 279 -31.54 -55.79 -35.31
CA VAL A 279 -30.94 -54.90 -36.30
C VAL A 279 -31.78 -55.01 -37.56
N THR A 280 -32.37 -53.90 -38.01
CA THR A 280 -32.68 -53.72 -39.43
C THR A 280 -32.46 -52.26 -39.87
N LYS A 281 -31.51 -52.11 -40.81
CA LYS A 281 -31.20 -50.95 -41.66
C LYS A 281 -32.16 -50.96 -42.89
N PRO A 282 -31.97 -50.15 -43.97
CA PRO A 282 -32.10 -48.69 -44.20
C PRO A 282 -33.28 -48.32 -45.14
N THR A 283 -33.61 -47.03 -45.33
CA THR A 283 -33.96 -46.51 -46.68
C THR A 283 -33.95 -44.98 -46.77
N ALA A 284 -33.53 -44.51 -47.95
CA ALA A 284 -33.24 -43.15 -48.37
C ALA A 284 -34.48 -42.28 -48.64
N ALA A 285 -34.31 -40.95 -48.63
CA ALA A 285 -34.79 -40.05 -49.70
C ALA A 285 -34.29 -38.61 -49.47
N ALA A 286 -33.78 -38.01 -50.55
CA ALA A 286 -33.38 -36.61 -50.70
C ALA A 286 -34.64 -35.73 -51.01
N PRO A 287 -34.49 -34.39 -51.16
CA PRO A 287 -35.53 -33.39 -50.89
C PRO A 287 -36.44 -33.09 -52.09
N PRO A 288 -37.39 -32.15 -51.94
CA PRO A 288 -37.77 -31.31 -53.06
C PRO A 288 -37.54 -29.81 -52.76
N ASP A 289 -36.82 -29.16 -53.66
CA ASP A 289 -37.07 -27.77 -54.03
C ASP A 289 -38.50 -27.63 -54.58
N LEU A 290 -39.15 -26.48 -54.34
CA LEU A 290 -39.93 -25.67 -55.28
C LEU A 290 -40.81 -24.65 -54.52
N PHE A 291 -40.35 -23.40 -54.45
CA PHE A 291 -40.92 -22.21 -55.12
C PHE A 291 -40.32 -20.92 -54.55
#